data_AF-A0AAU5ZYU6-F1
#
_entry.id   AF-A0AAU5ZYU6-F1
#
_cell.length_a   1.000
_cell.length_b   1.000
_cell.length_c   1.000
_cell.angle_alpha   90.00
_cell.angle_beta   90.00
_cell.angle_gamma   90.00
#
_symmetry.space_group_name_H-M   'P 1'
#
loop_
_entity.id
_entity.type
_entity.pdbx_description
1 polymer ?
#
loop_
_entity_poly.entity_id
_entity_poly.type
_entity_poly.pdbx_seq_one_letter_code
_entity_poly.pdbx_strand_id
1 'polypeptide(L)'
;MSIQELPVQELPVQETPVQEPHRTPGADSPGEAARADARDAEGLSVWPRSARPEPDADVSVGGVSLAEAADRFGTPVYVLDEQEVRERCRAYRTTFPDADIVYAAKAFLCRAMAHWVQEEGLGLDVCSAGELALAVTTGFPPEKIVMHGNAKSPEDLSTALRLGVGRIVVDSTSEIARLAAITPAGTRQPVMVRVVPGIAAGGHAKVRTGTDDQKFGRHCEAGDVLADEVALPGDVRPGDLLAVPAAGAYHLSMASGYNLVGRPPVVAVSHGIARVLVRRESLDDMSRRDVGL
;
A
#
# COMPACT_ATOMS: atom_id res chain seq x y z
N MET A 1 -54.39 -16.84 -22.35
CA MET A 1 -54.09 -15.61 -21.59
C MET A 1 -52.80 -15.05 -22.15
N SER A 2 -52.91 -14.00 -22.96
CA SER A 2 -51.77 -13.31 -23.60
C SER A 2 -51.35 -12.17 -22.69
N ILE A 3 -50.06 -12.08 -22.35
CA ILE A 3 -49.49 -10.98 -21.56
C ILE A 3 -49.04 -9.92 -22.57
N GLN A 4 -49.66 -8.74 -22.53
CA GLN A 4 -49.26 -7.57 -23.31
C GLN A 4 -48.03 -6.91 -22.65
N GLU A 5 -46.97 -6.70 -23.42
CA GLU A 5 -45.84 -5.85 -23.04
C GLU A 5 -46.25 -4.37 -23.10
N LEU A 6 -45.90 -3.61 -22.06
CA LEU A 6 -46.03 -2.15 -22.03
C LEU A 6 -44.72 -1.51 -22.51
N PRO A 7 -44.75 -0.46 -23.35
CA PRO A 7 -43.54 0.18 -23.86
C PRO A 7 -42.90 1.10 -22.81
N VAL A 8 -41.57 1.01 -22.68
CA VAL A 8 -40.75 1.95 -21.91
C VAL A 8 -40.51 3.20 -22.76
N GLN A 9 -40.92 4.37 -22.28
CA GLN A 9 -40.60 5.66 -22.91
C GLN A 9 -39.18 6.07 -22.57
N GLU A 10 -38.32 6.24 -23.58
CA GLU A 10 -37.02 6.90 -23.44
C GLU A 10 -37.22 8.41 -23.25
N LEU A 11 -36.65 8.95 -22.17
CA LEU A 11 -36.56 10.40 -21.95
C LEU A 11 -35.29 10.94 -22.61
N PRO A 12 -35.36 12.07 -23.36
CA PRO A 12 -34.19 12.61 -24.04
C PRO A 12 -33.21 13.24 -23.03
N VAL A 13 -31.95 12.82 -23.11
CA VAL A 13 -30.83 13.45 -22.42
C VAL A 13 -30.46 14.74 -23.17
N GLN A 14 -30.66 15.90 -22.54
CA GLN A 14 -30.15 17.16 -23.07
C GLN A 14 -28.66 17.29 -22.74
N GLU A 15 -27.80 17.19 -23.75
CA GLU A 15 -26.38 17.55 -23.63
C GLU A 15 -26.27 19.07 -23.49
N THR A 16 -25.76 19.53 -22.35
CA THR A 16 -25.41 20.94 -22.15
C THR A 16 -23.92 21.08 -22.49
N PRO A 17 -23.52 21.99 -23.40
CA PRO A 17 -22.11 22.15 -23.75
C PRO A 17 -21.34 22.77 -22.58
N VAL A 18 -20.29 22.10 -22.13
CA VAL A 18 -19.34 22.62 -21.14
C VAL A 18 -18.51 23.71 -21.81
N GLN A 19 -18.71 24.97 -21.41
CA GLN A 19 -17.82 26.07 -21.78
C GLN A 19 -16.49 25.92 -21.06
N GLU A 20 -15.40 25.85 -21.82
CA GLU A 20 -14.03 25.95 -21.28
C GLU A 20 -13.82 27.31 -20.62
N PRO A 21 -13.28 27.38 -19.38
CA PRO A 21 -12.96 28.66 -18.78
C PRO A 21 -11.70 29.26 -19.44
N HIS A 22 -11.88 30.49 -19.92
CA HIS A 22 -10.86 31.39 -20.44
C HIS A 22 -9.62 31.49 -19.52
N ARG A 23 -8.42 31.24 -20.07
CA ARG A 23 -7.14 31.59 -19.43
C ARG A 23 -6.99 33.10 -19.31
N THR A 24 -6.63 33.58 -18.13
CA THR A 24 -6.05 34.92 -17.92
C THR A 24 -4.62 34.76 -17.38
N PRO A 25 -3.60 35.44 -17.94
CA PRO A 25 -2.23 35.33 -17.46
C PRO A 25 -1.87 36.40 -16.42
N GLY A 26 -1.28 35.93 -15.30
CA GLY A 26 -0.23 36.64 -14.53
C GLY A 26 -0.67 37.55 -13.37
N ALA A 27 -0.25 37.21 -12.14
CA ALA A 27 0.45 38.12 -11.22
C ALA A 27 0.90 37.38 -9.94
N ASP A 28 2.22 37.35 -9.73
CA ASP A 28 3.02 37.35 -8.49
C ASP A 28 2.78 36.36 -7.34
N SER A 29 3.88 35.69 -6.99
CA SER A 29 4.09 34.72 -5.91
C SER A 29 3.91 35.32 -4.50
N PRO A 30 3.78 34.46 -3.48
CA PRO A 30 5.00 33.98 -2.82
C PRO A 30 5.08 32.45 -2.74
N GLY A 31 6.30 31.93 -2.81
CA GLY A 31 6.57 30.52 -2.61
C GLY A 31 6.25 30.07 -1.19
N GLU A 32 5.20 29.28 -1.04
CA GLU A 32 5.02 28.39 0.10
C GLU A 32 5.54 27.02 -0.30
N ALA A 33 6.83 26.78 -0.06
CA ALA A 33 7.36 25.44 0.04
C ALA A 33 6.47 24.67 1.04
N ALA A 34 5.97 23.50 0.64
CA ALA A 34 5.15 22.64 1.47
C ALA A 34 5.90 22.33 2.77
N ARG A 35 5.59 23.08 3.83
CA ARG A 35 6.22 22.92 5.14
C ARG A 35 5.81 21.55 5.68
N ALA A 36 6.74 20.82 6.28
CA ALA A 36 6.46 19.57 7.00
C ALA A 36 5.46 19.71 8.16
N ASP A 37 4.98 20.94 8.42
CA ASP A 37 3.94 21.31 9.37
C ASP A 37 2.57 21.55 8.72
N ALA A 38 2.35 21.12 7.48
CA ALA A 38 1.08 21.26 6.75
C ALA A 38 0.01 20.32 7.34
N ARG A 39 -0.41 20.59 8.57
CA ARG A 39 -1.72 20.19 9.06
C ARG A 39 -2.73 21.13 8.41
N ASP A 40 -3.73 20.59 7.75
CA ASP A 40 -4.83 21.41 7.25
C ASP A 40 -5.64 22.02 8.40
N ALA A 41 -6.66 22.82 8.07
CA ALA A 41 -7.52 23.47 9.06
C ALA A 41 -8.23 22.49 10.00
N GLU A 42 -8.29 21.20 9.66
CA GLU A 42 -8.87 20.11 10.45
C GLU A 42 -7.81 19.34 11.25
N GLY A 43 -6.53 19.73 11.15
CA GLY A 43 -5.42 19.10 11.84
C GLY A 43 -4.86 17.85 11.15
N LEU A 44 -5.31 17.54 9.93
CA LEU A 44 -4.89 16.37 9.16
C LEU A 44 -3.60 16.67 8.39
N SER A 45 -2.67 15.73 8.41
CA SER A 45 -1.41 15.82 7.67
C SER A 45 -1.15 14.52 6.91
N VAL A 46 -0.55 14.65 5.73
CA VAL A 46 -0.07 13.52 4.93
C VAL A 46 1.23 12.91 5.49
N TRP A 47 1.95 13.68 6.32
CA TRP A 47 3.20 13.25 6.96
C TRP A 47 2.95 12.36 8.18
N PRO A 48 3.91 11.49 8.55
CA PRO A 48 3.86 10.77 9.84
C PRO A 48 3.70 11.73 11.02
N ARG A 49 3.03 11.31 12.11
CA ARG A 49 2.80 12.17 13.29
C ARG A 49 4.07 12.67 13.95
N SER A 50 5.17 11.93 13.83
CA SER A 50 6.48 12.33 14.37
C SER A 50 7.25 13.28 13.45
N ALA A 51 6.76 13.59 12.25
CA ALA A 51 7.45 14.48 11.32
C ALA A 51 7.61 15.87 11.92
N ARG A 52 8.82 16.43 11.87
CA ARG A 52 9.12 17.79 12.33
C ARG A 52 9.95 18.52 11.27
N PRO A 53 9.70 19.81 11.03
CA PRO A 53 10.62 20.62 10.25
C PRO A 53 11.95 20.77 11.01
N GLU A 54 13.06 20.70 10.27
CA GLU A 54 14.41 20.92 10.77
C GLU A 54 15.02 22.17 10.10
N PRO A 55 16.19 22.67 10.55
CA PRO A 55 16.93 23.71 9.84
C PRO A 55 17.23 23.35 8.38
N ASP A 56 17.59 24.35 7.57
CA ASP A 56 17.97 24.18 6.15
C ASP A 56 16.91 23.46 5.28
N ALA A 57 15.63 23.64 5.65
CA ALA A 57 14.47 23.04 4.99
C ALA A 57 14.42 21.50 5.00
N ASP A 58 15.15 20.86 5.92
CA ASP A 58 15.07 19.42 6.15
C ASP A 58 13.83 19.03 6.98
N VAL A 59 13.57 17.73 7.05
CA VAL A 59 12.48 17.12 7.82
C VAL A 59 13.04 15.96 8.62
N SER A 60 12.70 15.86 9.90
CA SER A 60 12.97 14.66 10.69
C SER A 60 11.72 13.83 10.87
N VAL A 61 11.87 12.50 10.85
CA VAL A 61 10.80 11.52 11.12
C VAL A 61 11.32 10.53 12.15
N GLY A 62 10.54 10.27 13.19
CA GLY A 62 10.95 9.42 14.31
C GLY A 62 12.21 9.94 15.03
N GLY A 63 12.51 11.24 14.91
CA GLY A 63 13.72 11.88 15.42
C GLY A 63 14.97 11.70 14.54
N VAL A 64 14.83 11.22 13.31
CA VAL A 64 15.93 11.04 12.34
C VAL A 64 15.72 11.98 11.16
N SER A 65 16.74 12.76 10.80
CA SER A 65 16.75 13.62 9.61
C SER A 65 16.59 12.78 8.33
N LEU A 66 15.76 13.24 7.38
CA LEU A 66 15.63 12.59 6.09
C LEU A 66 16.89 12.76 5.24
N ALA A 67 17.61 13.88 5.37
CA ALA A 67 18.93 14.04 4.80
C ALA A 67 19.94 13.02 5.35
N GLU A 68 19.95 12.80 6.67
CA GLU A 68 20.80 11.78 7.29
C GLU A 68 20.45 10.37 6.79
N ALA A 69 19.16 10.06 6.62
CA ALA A 69 18.73 8.78 6.06
C ALA A 69 19.18 8.61 4.60
N ALA A 70 19.09 9.67 3.79
CA ALA A 70 19.56 9.67 2.41
C ALA A 70 21.08 9.43 2.32
N ASP A 71 21.87 10.10 3.17
CA ASP A 71 23.32 9.94 3.21
C ASP A 71 23.73 8.53 3.65
N ARG A 72 23.07 7.98 4.68
CA ARG A 72 23.41 6.67 5.26
C ARG A 72 23.00 5.49 4.40
N PHE A 73 21.84 5.57 3.73
CA PHE A 73 21.21 4.43 3.06
C PHE A 73 21.11 4.59 1.52
N GLY A 74 21.48 5.77 1.02
CA GLY A 74 21.38 6.15 -0.39
C GLY A 74 19.94 6.40 -0.84
N THR A 75 19.77 7.14 -1.92
CA THR A 75 18.46 7.40 -2.53
C THR A 75 18.21 6.55 -3.78
N PRO A 76 16.94 6.19 -4.08
CA PRO A 76 15.76 6.31 -3.20
C PRO A 76 15.87 5.39 -1.96
N VAL A 77 15.13 5.74 -0.90
CA VAL A 77 14.97 4.96 0.35
C VAL A 77 13.55 5.14 0.88
N TYR A 78 12.91 4.06 1.33
CA TYR A 78 11.64 4.13 2.06
C TYR A 78 11.90 4.30 3.55
N VAL A 79 11.32 5.32 4.18
CA VAL A 79 11.42 5.58 5.62
C VAL A 79 10.07 5.33 6.27
N LEU A 80 10.00 4.32 7.15
CA LEU A 80 8.82 3.99 7.93
C LEU A 80 8.98 4.46 9.37
N ASP A 81 8.04 5.27 9.84
CA ASP A 81 7.92 5.58 11.27
C ASP A 81 7.29 4.39 12.00
N GLU A 82 8.08 3.71 12.83
CA GLU A 82 7.61 2.55 13.59
C GLU A 82 6.51 2.91 14.59
N GLN A 83 6.62 4.05 15.27
CA GLN A 83 5.61 4.46 16.25
C GLN A 83 4.29 4.78 15.56
N GLU A 84 4.35 5.41 14.40
CA GLU A 84 3.16 5.69 13.59
C GLU A 84 2.40 4.39 13.22
N VAL A 85 3.13 3.34 12.80
CA VAL A 85 2.52 2.04 12.48
C VAL A 85 1.84 1.44 13.71
N ARG A 86 2.55 1.42 14.85
CA ARG A 86 2.04 0.85 16.10
C ARG A 86 0.83 1.60 16.64
N GLU A 87 0.89 2.92 16.65
CA GLU A 87 -0.20 3.78 17.09
C GLU A 87 -1.43 3.61 16.19
N ARG A 88 -1.27 3.49 14.87
CA ARG A 88 -2.39 3.18 13.96
C ARG A 88 -3.04 1.84 14.29
N CYS A 89 -2.24 0.81 14.58
CA CYS A 89 -2.75 -0.48 15.04
C CYS A 89 -3.59 -0.34 16.32
N ARG A 90 -3.07 0.37 17.33
CA ARG A 90 -3.75 0.63 18.60
C ARG A 90 -5.04 1.45 18.40
N ALA A 91 -5.01 2.42 17.51
CA ALA A 91 -6.18 3.25 17.20
C ALA A 91 -7.33 2.40 16.66
N TYR A 92 -7.09 1.51 15.68
CA TYR A 92 -8.13 0.61 15.18
C TYR A 92 -8.69 -0.31 16.27
N ARG A 93 -7.82 -0.88 17.10
CA ARG A 93 -8.26 -1.74 18.22
C ARG A 93 -9.08 -0.99 19.26
N THR A 94 -8.74 0.26 19.53
CA THR A 94 -9.46 1.10 20.50
C THR A 94 -10.82 1.53 19.96
N THR A 95 -10.89 1.88 18.68
CA THR A 95 -12.12 2.34 18.02
C THR A 95 -13.12 1.19 17.81
N PHE A 96 -12.63 -0.02 17.56
CA PHE A 96 -13.47 -1.20 17.29
C PHE A 96 -13.14 -2.35 18.27
N PRO A 97 -13.47 -2.20 19.56
CA PRO A 97 -13.05 -3.14 20.61
C PRO A 97 -13.63 -4.55 20.43
N ASP A 98 -14.79 -4.66 19.79
CA ASP A 98 -15.51 -5.92 19.57
C ASP A 98 -15.19 -6.57 18.21
N ALA A 99 -14.28 -5.98 17.41
CA ALA A 99 -13.93 -6.46 16.08
C ALA A 99 -12.55 -7.11 16.04
N ASP A 100 -12.42 -8.16 15.23
CA ASP A 100 -11.12 -8.66 14.79
C ASP A 100 -10.49 -7.66 13.82
N ILE A 101 -9.43 -6.98 14.23
CA ILE A 101 -8.65 -6.11 13.35
C ILE A 101 -7.56 -6.92 12.66
N VAL A 102 -7.62 -6.98 11.33
CA VAL A 102 -6.74 -7.81 10.50
C VAL A 102 -5.97 -6.91 9.53
N TYR A 103 -4.64 -6.90 9.63
CA TYR A 103 -3.78 -6.11 8.74
C TYR A 103 -3.67 -6.76 7.36
N ALA A 104 -3.91 -6.00 6.29
CA ALA A 104 -3.82 -6.51 4.92
C ALA A 104 -2.36 -6.53 4.42
N ALA A 105 -1.76 -7.73 4.34
CA ALA A 105 -0.36 -7.93 3.96
C ALA A 105 0.02 -7.31 2.60
N LYS A 106 -0.91 -7.30 1.64
CA LYS A 106 -0.74 -6.73 0.30
C LYS A 106 -0.34 -5.25 0.31
N ALA A 107 -0.64 -4.52 1.39
CA ALA A 107 -0.23 -3.12 1.54
C ALA A 107 1.30 -3.03 1.63
N PHE A 108 1.90 -3.74 2.58
CA PHE A 108 3.34 -3.97 2.66
C PHE A 108 3.62 -5.06 3.71
N LEU A 109 4.35 -6.11 3.34
CA LEU A 109 4.72 -7.18 4.27
C LEU A 109 6.23 -7.43 4.25
N CYS A 110 6.83 -7.39 5.43
CA CYS A 110 8.19 -7.86 5.71
C CYS A 110 8.21 -8.47 7.12
N ARG A 111 9.33 -9.11 7.52
CA ARG A 111 9.45 -9.74 8.85
C ARG A 111 9.15 -8.76 10.00
N ALA A 112 9.69 -7.55 9.93
CA ALA A 112 9.47 -6.54 10.96
C ALA A 112 8.00 -6.09 11.03
N MET A 113 7.34 -5.88 9.87
CA MET A 113 5.91 -5.52 9.84
C MET A 113 5.04 -6.63 10.46
N ALA A 114 5.31 -7.89 10.13
CA ALA A 114 4.60 -9.02 10.74
C ALA A 114 4.77 -9.06 12.27
N HIS A 115 6.00 -8.83 12.77
CA HIS A 115 6.23 -8.73 14.22
C HIS A 115 5.49 -7.56 14.86
N TRP A 116 5.54 -6.37 14.28
CA TRP A 116 4.86 -5.19 14.84
C TRP A 116 3.34 -5.40 14.91
N VAL A 117 2.72 -5.88 13.83
CA VAL A 117 1.29 -6.19 13.77
C VAL A 117 0.90 -7.22 14.83
N GLN A 118 1.73 -8.26 15.01
CA GLN A 118 1.53 -9.29 16.02
C GLN A 118 1.62 -8.73 17.45
N GLU A 119 2.67 -7.95 17.75
CA GLU A 119 2.88 -7.33 19.07
C GLU A 119 1.75 -6.38 19.45
N GLU A 120 1.21 -5.64 18.48
CA GLU A 120 0.04 -4.78 18.67
C GLU A 120 -1.28 -5.55 18.69
N GLY A 121 -1.24 -6.88 18.54
CA GLY A 121 -2.35 -7.80 18.76
C GLY A 121 -3.35 -7.90 17.60
N LEU A 122 -2.98 -7.45 16.40
CA LEU A 122 -3.81 -7.59 15.20
C LEU A 122 -3.69 -9.01 14.61
N GLY A 123 -4.69 -9.40 13.81
CA GLY A 123 -4.58 -10.51 12.87
C GLY A 123 -3.88 -10.10 11.57
N LEU A 124 -3.65 -11.07 10.69
CA LEU A 124 -3.02 -10.84 9.38
C LEU A 124 -3.87 -11.41 8.24
N ASP A 125 -4.14 -10.60 7.22
CA ASP A 125 -4.81 -11.00 5.99
C ASP A 125 -3.74 -11.24 4.93
N VAL A 126 -3.70 -12.48 4.42
CA VAL A 126 -2.78 -12.92 3.38
C VAL A 126 -3.56 -13.39 2.16
N CYS A 127 -3.04 -13.11 0.96
CA CYS A 127 -3.66 -13.44 -0.32
C CYS A 127 -2.88 -14.44 -1.18
N SER A 128 -1.69 -14.88 -0.72
CA SER A 128 -0.83 -15.82 -1.47
C SER A 128 -0.01 -16.74 -0.55
N ALA A 129 0.50 -17.86 -1.10
CA ALA A 129 1.47 -18.72 -0.41
C ALA A 129 2.73 -17.97 0.06
N GLY A 130 3.21 -16.99 -0.72
CA GLY A 130 4.40 -16.22 -0.35
C GLY A 130 4.19 -15.39 0.92
N GLU A 131 3.05 -14.72 1.02
CA GLU A 131 2.68 -13.95 2.22
C GLU A 131 2.46 -14.87 3.43
N LEU A 132 1.75 -15.99 3.23
CA LEU A 132 1.54 -16.99 4.28
C LEU A 132 2.87 -17.57 4.78
N ALA A 133 3.77 -17.94 3.88
CA ALA A 133 5.09 -18.47 4.22
C ALA A 133 5.92 -17.45 4.99
N LEU A 134 5.94 -16.18 4.56
CA LEU A 134 6.65 -15.12 5.27
C LEU A 134 6.09 -14.91 6.70
N ALA A 135 4.76 -14.88 6.85
CA ALA A 135 4.11 -14.72 8.14
C ALA A 135 4.48 -15.86 9.11
N VAL A 136 4.29 -17.11 8.68
CA VAL A 136 4.53 -18.28 9.53
C VAL A 136 6.01 -18.46 9.85
N THR A 137 6.91 -18.24 8.89
CA THR A 137 8.37 -18.32 9.15
C THR A 137 8.90 -17.17 10.01
N THR A 138 8.09 -16.15 10.26
CA THR A 138 8.37 -15.06 11.21
C THR A 138 7.76 -15.34 12.59
N GLY A 139 7.01 -16.45 12.74
CA GLY A 139 6.35 -16.83 13.99
C GLY A 139 4.99 -16.16 14.22
N PHE A 140 4.36 -15.63 13.17
CA PHE A 140 3.01 -15.10 13.28
C PHE A 140 2.03 -16.24 13.58
N PRO A 141 1.15 -16.12 14.60
CA PRO A 141 0.22 -17.18 14.99
C PRO A 141 -0.76 -17.51 13.86
N PRO A 142 -0.71 -18.73 13.27
CA PRO A 142 -1.55 -19.10 12.13
C PRO A 142 -3.05 -18.96 12.39
N GLU A 143 -3.49 -19.20 13.62
CA GLU A 143 -4.88 -19.06 14.04
C GLU A 143 -5.42 -17.62 13.97
N LYS A 144 -4.52 -16.62 13.89
CA LYS A 144 -4.87 -15.20 13.67
C LYS A 144 -4.74 -14.77 12.20
N ILE A 145 -4.44 -15.71 11.30
CA ILE A 145 -4.34 -15.44 9.87
C ILE A 145 -5.70 -15.68 9.20
N VAL A 146 -6.08 -14.75 8.33
CA VAL A 146 -7.20 -14.87 7.41
C VAL A 146 -6.65 -14.98 6.00
N MET A 147 -6.97 -16.06 5.28
CA MET A 147 -6.51 -16.25 3.91
C MET A 147 -7.57 -15.83 2.89
N HIS A 148 -7.29 -14.75 2.16
CA HIS A 148 -8.02 -14.26 1.00
C HIS A 148 -7.42 -14.76 -0.33
N GLY A 149 -8.06 -14.41 -1.44
CA GLY A 149 -7.61 -14.71 -2.80
C GLY A 149 -8.74 -15.27 -3.66
N ASN A 150 -8.83 -14.81 -4.92
CA ASN A 150 -9.84 -15.27 -5.88
C ASN A 150 -9.44 -16.54 -6.64
N ALA A 151 -8.18 -16.97 -6.51
CA ALA A 151 -7.59 -18.07 -7.26
C ALA A 151 -6.66 -18.94 -6.41
N LYS A 152 -7.07 -19.28 -5.17
CA LYS A 152 -6.26 -20.15 -4.30
C LYS A 152 -6.07 -21.53 -4.93
N SER A 153 -4.83 -21.96 -5.09
CA SER A 153 -4.49 -23.27 -5.64
C SER A 153 -4.77 -24.40 -4.63
N PRO A 154 -4.87 -25.66 -5.08
CA PRO A 154 -4.97 -26.79 -4.15
C PRO A 154 -3.81 -26.87 -3.14
N GLU A 155 -2.61 -26.44 -3.56
CA GLU A 155 -1.43 -26.40 -2.70
C GLU A 155 -1.51 -25.28 -1.66
N ASP A 156 -2.01 -24.10 -2.05
CA ASP A 156 -2.28 -22.99 -1.12
C ASP A 156 -3.23 -23.44 -0.01
N LEU A 157 -4.36 -24.06 -0.39
CA LEU A 157 -5.36 -24.53 0.55
C LEU A 157 -4.83 -25.65 1.45
N SER A 158 -4.10 -26.61 0.89
CA SER A 158 -3.48 -27.70 1.66
C SER A 158 -2.43 -27.18 2.65
N THR A 159 -1.69 -26.15 2.25
CA THR A 159 -0.71 -25.48 3.10
C THR A 159 -1.38 -24.69 4.21
N ALA A 160 -2.44 -23.93 3.92
CA ALA A 160 -3.21 -23.22 4.92
C ALA A 160 -3.78 -24.15 5.99
N LEU A 161 -4.34 -25.30 5.59
CA LEU A 161 -4.84 -26.33 6.51
C LEU A 161 -3.72 -26.93 7.36
N ARG A 162 -2.59 -27.31 6.74
CA ARG A 162 -1.44 -27.90 7.43
C ARG A 162 -0.82 -26.95 8.46
N LEU A 163 -0.81 -25.65 8.15
CA LEU A 163 -0.26 -24.62 9.04
C LEU A 163 -1.27 -24.16 10.11
N GLY A 164 -2.53 -24.55 10.01
CA GLY A 164 -3.56 -24.18 10.98
C GLY A 164 -4.07 -22.74 10.83
N VAL A 165 -4.20 -22.26 9.58
CA VAL A 165 -4.76 -20.93 9.30
C VAL A 165 -6.16 -20.79 9.91
N GLY A 166 -6.37 -19.71 10.67
CA GLY A 166 -7.58 -19.51 11.45
C GLY A 166 -8.85 -19.44 10.60
N ARG A 167 -8.80 -18.72 9.46
CA ARG A 167 -9.97 -18.58 8.58
C ARG A 167 -9.59 -18.51 7.11
N ILE A 168 -10.36 -19.17 6.25
CA ILE A 168 -10.22 -19.07 4.79
C ILE A 168 -11.45 -18.38 4.21
N VAL A 169 -11.24 -17.32 3.45
CA VAL A 169 -12.34 -16.61 2.76
C VAL A 169 -12.54 -17.23 1.39
N VAL A 170 -13.62 -17.98 1.24
CA VAL A 170 -14.04 -18.63 0.01
C VAL A 170 -14.54 -17.58 -0.99
N ASP A 171 -14.01 -17.62 -2.20
CA ASP A 171 -14.33 -16.68 -3.29
C ASP A 171 -15.18 -17.35 -4.40
N SER A 172 -15.23 -18.69 -4.45
CA SER A 172 -16.04 -19.43 -5.43
C SER A 172 -16.67 -20.71 -4.88
N THR A 173 -17.76 -21.17 -5.50
CA THR A 173 -18.42 -22.44 -5.14
C THR A 173 -17.51 -23.65 -5.33
N SER A 174 -16.68 -23.65 -6.37
CA SER A 174 -15.69 -24.71 -6.63
C SER A 174 -14.64 -24.82 -5.52
N GLU A 175 -14.28 -23.72 -4.87
CA GLU A 175 -13.33 -23.71 -3.75
C GLU A 175 -13.90 -24.42 -2.52
N ILE A 176 -15.22 -24.33 -2.29
CA ILE A 176 -15.91 -25.07 -1.20
C ILE A 176 -15.70 -26.58 -1.36
N ALA A 177 -15.96 -27.10 -2.56
CA ALA A 177 -15.80 -28.53 -2.84
C ALA A 177 -14.34 -28.98 -2.69
N ARG A 178 -13.38 -28.16 -3.12
CA ARG A 178 -11.95 -28.44 -2.95
C ARG A 178 -11.55 -28.47 -1.48
N LEU A 179 -11.92 -27.43 -0.71
CA LEU A 179 -11.64 -27.36 0.73
C LEU A 179 -12.24 -28.55 1.48
N ALA A 180 -13.50 -28.89 1.18
CA ALA A 180 -14.17 -30.03 1.80
C ALA A 180 -13.45 -31.36 1.51
N ALA A 181 -12.93 -31.54 0.28
CA ALA A 181 -12.24 -32.76 -0.12
C ALA A 181 -10.86 -32.95 0.56
N ILE A 182 -10.16 -31.86 0.90
CA ILE A 182 -8.82 -31.91 1.49
C ILE A 182 -8.80 -31.69 3.01
N THR A 183 -9.92 -31.26 3.60
CA THR A 183 -10.03 -31.09 5.06
C THR A 183 -9.96 -32.45 5.74
N PRO A 184 -9.02 -32.68 6.68
CA PRO A 184 -8.90 -33.98 7.35
C PRO A 184 -10.19 -34.42 8.04
N ALA A 185 -10.52 -35.71 7.95
CA ALA A 185 -11.68 -36.28 8.60
C ALA A 185 -11.67 -36.00 10.12
N GLY A 186 -12.82 -35.57 10.66
CA GLY A 186 -12.96 -35.22 12.08
C GLY A 186 -12.48 -33.81 12.44
N THR A 187 -11.94 -33.04 11.50
CA THR A 187 -11.56 -31.63 11.71
C THR A 187 -12.54 -30.68 11.02
N ARG A 188 -12.46 -29.39 11.34
CA ARG A 188 -13.23 -28.33 10.70
C ARG A 188 -12.33 -27.12 10.45
N GLN A 189 -12.32 -26.64 9.21
CA GLN A 189 -11.72 -25.37 8.85
C GLN A 189 -12.77 -24.25 8.95
N PRO A 190 -12.58 -23.22 9.80
CA PRO A 190 -13.44 -22.05 9.76
C PRO A 190 -13.31 -21.33 8.41
N VAL A 191 -14.45 -20.99 7.83
CA VAL A 191 -14.53 -20.28 6.55
C VAL A 191 -15.42 -19.05 6.64
N MET A 192 -15.16 -18.08 5.78
CA MET A 192 -16.08 -17.00 5.41
C MET A 192 -16.40 -17.12 3.92
N VAL A 193 -17.53 -16.58 3.48
CA VAL A 193 -17.88 -16.49 2.07
C VAL A 193 -17.81 -15.03 1.65
N ARG A 194 -17.07 -14.73 0.59
CA ARG A 194 -17.04 -13.39 0.02
C ARG A 194 -18.34 -13.15 -0.75
N VAL A 195 -19.06 -12.09 -0.39
CA VAL A 195 -20.27 -11.64 -1.08
C VAL A 195 -19.98 -10.30 -1.75
N VAL A 196 -20.37 -10.16 -3.02
CA VAL A 196 -20.29 -8.89 -3.76
C VAL A 196 -21.67 -8.23 -3.69
N PRO A 197 -21.86 -7.14 -2.93
CA PRO A 197 -23.18 -6.55 -2.67
C PRO A 197 -23.72 -5.70 -3.83
N GLY A 198 -23.03 -5.60 -4.97
CA GLY A 198 -23.46 -4.80 -6.12
C GLY A 198 -23.34 -3.28 -5.93
N ILE A 199 -22.68 -2.83 -4.86
CA ILE A 199 -22.39 -1.41 -4.58
C ILE A 199 -20.90 -1.14 -4.74
N ALA A 200 -20.56 -0.12 -5.53
CA ALA A 200 -19.22 0.46 -5.57
C ALA A 200 -19.22 1.73 -4.72
N ALA A 201 -18.60 1.68 -3.55
CA ALA A 201 -18.25 2.89 -2.82
C ALA A 201 -17.05 3.53 -3.54
N GLY A 202 -17.20 4.79 -3.97
CA GLY A 202 -16.31 5.46 -4.92
C GLY A 202 -14.81 5.31 -4.62
N GLY A 203 -14.05 4.99 -5.67
CA GLY A 203 -12.63 5.32 -5.74
C GLY A 203 -12.48 6.72 -6.33
N HIS A 204 -11.64 7.56 -5.71
CA HIS A 204 -11.36 8.90 -6.23
C HIS A 204 -10.89 8.82 -7.69
N ALA A 205 -11.30 9.75 -8.55
CA ALA A 205 -11.00 9.71 -9.99
C ALA A 205 -9.50 9.65 -10.32
N LYS A 206 -8.62 10.02 -9.37
CA LYS A 206 -7.15 9.92 -9.46
C LYS A 206 -6.58 8.49 -9.35
N VAL A 207 -7.42 7.46 -9.22
CA VAL A 207 -7.04 6.05 -9.44
C VAL A 207 -7.20 5.66 -10.92
N ARG A 208 -7.59 6.60 -11.81
CA ARG A 208 -7.51 6.44 -13.27
C ARG A 208 -6.24 7.13 -13.79
N THR A 209 -5.35 6.33 -14.37
CA THR A 209 -4.13 6.77 -15.04
C THR A 209 -4.42 7.39 -16.41
N GLY A 210 -3.95 8.63 -16.65
CA GLY A 210 -3.65 9.16 -17.98
C GLY A 210 -4.29 10.52 -18.36
N THR A 211 -3.58 11.63 -18.14
CA THR A 211 -3.79 12.93 -18.83
C THR A 211 -2.45 13.65 -19.05
N ASP A 212 -2.45 14.64 -19.95
CA ASP A 212 -1.27 15.30 -20.50
C ASP A 212 -0.86 16.55 -19.70
N ASP A 213 0.24 16.46 -18.92
CA ASP A 213 1.23 17.53 -18.60
C ASP A 213 2.32 17.03 -17.60
N GLN A 214 3.24 16.18 -18.09
CA GLN A 214 4.02 15.20 -17.31
C GLN A 214 5.44 15.63 -16.85
N LYS A 215 5.93 15.12 -15.71
CA LYS A 215 7.34 15.22 -15.26
C LYS A 215 7.92 13.84 -14.83
N PHE A 216 9.16 13.59 -15.24
CA PHE A 216 9.82 12.27 -15.37
C PHE A 216 10.26 11.56 -14.08
N GLY A 217 10.18 10.23 -14.10
CA GLY A 217 10.93 9.28 -13.27
C GLY A 217 12.13 8.66 -14.00
N ARG A 218 12.79 7.66 -13.40
CA ARG A 218 14.05 7.06 -13.89
C ARG A 218 13.90 6.02 -14.99
N HIS A 219 12.69 5.62 -15.35
CA HIS A 219 12.43 4.64 -16.38
C HIS A 219 12.28 5.30 -17.75
N CYS A 220 12.72 4.61 -18.80
CA CYS A 220 12.67 5.10 -20.18
C CYS A 220 11.26 5.04 -20.80
N GLU A 221 10.24 5.51 -20.07
CA GLU A 221 8.85 5.56 -20.51
C GLU A 221 8.20 6.89 -20.13
N ALA A 222 7.41 7.46 -21.05
CA ALA A 222 6.72 8.73 -20.85
C ALA A 222 5.73 8.72 -19.67
N GLY A 223 5.24 7.53 -19.27
CA GLY A 223 4.30 7.35 -18.15
C GLY A 223 4.95 7.22 -16.77
N ASP A 224 6.27 7.30 -16.63
CA ASP A 224 6.94 7.19 -15.33
C ASP A 224 6.84 8.51 -14.56
N VAL A 225 5.78 8.67 -13.76
CA VAL A 225 5.45 9.89 -13.00
C VAL A 225 5.24 9.53 -11.52
N LEU A 226 5.94 10.23 -10.61
CA LEU A 226 5.80 10.02 -9.16
C LEU A 226 4.70 10.87 -8.53
N ALA A 227 4.54 12.12 -8.97
CA ALA A 227 3.51 13.04 -8.52
C ALA A 227 3.21 14.08 -9.60
N ASP A 228 1.94 14.44 -9.73
CA ASP A 228 1.45 15.39 -10.74
C ASP A 228 1.04 16.71 -10.09
N GLU A 229 1.20 17.82 -10.84
CA GLU A 229 0.84 19.19 -10.43
C GLU A 229 1.43 19.65 -9.07
N VAL A 230 2.58 19.10 -8.67
CA VAL A 230 3.25 19.52 -7.43
C VAL A 230 4.09 20.77 -7.66
N ALA A 231 3.77 21.84 -6.94
CA ALA A 231 4.60 23.04 -6.89
C ALA A 231 5.90 22.76 -6.15
N LEU A 232 7.03 23.02 -6.80
CA LEU A 232 8.36 22.96 -6.20
C LEU A 232 8.93 24.38 -6.07
N PRO A 233 9.81 24.63 -5.08
CA PRO A 233 10.54 25.89 -4.99
C PRO A 233 11.28 26.21 -6.29
N GLY A 234 11.35 27.50 -6.64
CA GLY A 234 11.94 27.96 -7.91
C GLY A 234 13.46 27.77 -8.00
N ASP A 235 14.11 27.47 -6.87
CA ASP A 235 15.55 27.26 -6.71
C ASP A 235 15.95 25.77 -6.61
N VAL A 236 15.00 24.84 -6.82
CA VAL A 236 15.30 23.40 -6.84
C VAL A 236 16.34 23.08 -7.91
N ARG A 237 17.33 22.28 -7.51
CA ARG A 237 18.48 21.92 -8.34
C ARG A 237 18.90 20.46 -8.13
N PRO A 238 19.66 19.87 -9.08
CA PRO A 238 20.24 18.55 -8.90
C PRO A 238 21.06 18.46 -7.61
N GLY A 239 20.82 17.40 -6.83
CA GLY A 239 21.43 17.20 -5.52
C GLY A 239 20.46 17.46 -4.36
N ASP A 240 19.39 18.22 -4.58
CA ASP A 240 18.36 18.41 -3.56
C ASP A 240 17.59 17.11 -3.31
N LEU A 241 17.13 16.94 -2.06
CA LEU A 241 16.34 15.79 -1.63
C LEU A 241 14.84 16.12 -1.69
N LEU A 242 14.07 15.19 -2.24
CA LEU A 242 12.62 15.23 -2.24
C LEU A 242 12.08 14.02 -1.45
N ALA A 243 11.04 14.26 -0.65
CA ALA A 243 10.37 13.24 0.12
C ALA A 243 8.89 13.17 -0.26
N VAL A 244 8.40 11.95 -0.47
CA VAL A 244 7.01 11.66 -0.85
C VAL A 244 6.30 11.04 0.36
N PRO A 245 5.40 11.77 1.04
CA PRO A 245 4.66 11.24 2.17
C PRO A 245 3.64 10.18 1.73
N ALA A 246 3.07 9.47 2.71
CA ALA A 246 2.06 8.42 2.49
C ALA A 246 2.50 7.23 1.57
N ALA A 247 3.80 7.06 1.32
CA ALA A 247 4.36 6.00 0.47
C ALA A 247 4.48 4.62 1.15
N GLY A 248 3.81 4.39 2.28
CA GLY A 248 3.96 3.18 3.11
C GLY A 248 3.10 1.99 2.69
N ALA A 249 2.11 2.18 1.82
CA ALA A 249 1.19 1.13 1.38
C ALA A 249 1.15 1.07 -0.15
N TYR A 250 1.21 -0.13 -0.73
CA TYR A 250 1.12 -0.43 -2.16
C TYR A 250 2.25 0.10 -3.04
N HIS A 251 3.19 0.88 -2.52
CA HIS A 251 4.33 1.37 -3.30
C HIS A 251 5.36 0.25 -3.49
N LEU A 252 5.98 -0.21 -2.40
CA LEU A 252 7.02 -1.23 -2.50
C LEU A 252 6.46 -2.62 -2.87
N SER A 253 5.23 -2.96 -2.44
CA SER A 253 4.61 -4.24 -2.80
C SER A 253 4.29 -4.35 -4.30
N MET A 254 4.13 -3.22 -4.99
CA MET A 254 3.97 -3.16 -6.44
C MET A 254 5.27 -2.85 -7.20
N ALA A 255 6.40 -2.69 -6.50
CA ALA A 255 7.68 -2.38 -7.13
C ALA A 255 8.21 -3.57 -7.96
N SER A 256 8.67 -3.26 -9.17
CA SER A 256 9.26 -4.21 -10.11
C SER A 256 10.76 -3.97 -10.29
N GLY A 257 11.44 -4.93 -10.92
CA GLY A 257 12.82 -4.77 -11.39
C GLY A 257 12.90 -4.21 -12.81
N TYR A 258 11.93 -3.36 -13.21
CA TYR A 258 11.86 -2.79 -14.55
C TYR A 258 13.15 -2.05 -14.90
N ASN A 259 13.63 -2.19 -16.14
CA ASN A 259 14.93 -1.69 -16.58
C ASN A 259 16.13 -2.11 -15.73
N LEU A 260 16.04 -3.27 -15.04
CA LEU A 260 17.06 -3.75 -14.10
C LEU A 260 17.38 -2.74 -12.99
N VAL A 261 16.39 -1.93 -12.60
CA VAL A 261 16.47 -1.07 -11.41
C VAL A 261 16.09 -1.90 -10.19
N GLY A 262 17.05 -2.13 -9.29
CA GLY A 262 16.82 -2.87 -8.05
C GLY A 262 15.94 -2.08 -7.07
N ARG A 263 15.18 -2.81 -6.24
CA ARG A 263 14.31 -2.21 -5.23
C ARG A 263 15.08 -1.41 -4.16
N PRO A 264 14.55 -0.26 -3.72
CA PRO A 264 15.15 0.54 -2.66
C PRO A 264 15.12 -0.18 -1.30
N PRO A 265 16.02 0.18 -0.36
CA PRO A 265 15.92 -0.30 1.00
C PRO A 265 14.68 0.28 1.71
N VAL A 266 14.19 -0.46 2.69
CA VAL A 266 13.22 0.03 3.67
C VAL A 266 13.93 0.18 4.99
N VAL A 267 13.88 1.38 5.55
CA VAL A 267 14.40 1.68 6.88
C VAL A 267 13.26 2.06 7.80
N ALA A 268 13.38 1.67 9.06
CA ALA A 268 12.48 2.09 10.11
C ALA A 268 13.18 3.07 11.04
N VAL A 269 12.47 4.13 11.39
CA VAL A 269 12.93 5.17 12.31
C VAL A 269 12.08 5.16 13.57
N SER A 270 12.74 5.27 14.72
CA SER A 270 12.09 5.38 16.02
C SER A 270 13.09 5.89 17.07
N HIS A 271 12.68 6.84 17.90
CA HIS A 271 13.49 7.37 19.00
C HIS A 271 14.90 7.83 18.57
N GLY A 272 15.01 8.50 17.43
CA GLY A 272 16.29 8.98 16.88
C GLY A 272 17.17 7.89 16.27
N ILE A 273 16.68 6.66 16.14
CA ILE A 273 17.43 5.52 15.59
C ILE A 273 16.82 5.09 14.27
N ALA A 274 17.66 4.97 13.25
CA ALA A 274 17.31 4.37 11.97
C ALA A 274 17.95 2.98 11.81
N ARG A 275 17.15 1.99 11.38
CA ARG A 275 17.62 0.63 11.08
C ARG A 275 17.01 0.09 9.79
N VAL A 276 17.75 -0.78 9.10
CA VAL A 276 17.28 -1.44 7.87
C VAL A 276 16.29 -2.56 8.22
N LEU A 277 15.12 -2.54 7.58
CA LEU A 277 14.14 -3.64 7.62
C LEU A 277 14.29 -4.56 6.42
N VAL A 278 14.49 -3.96 5.24
CA VAL A 278 14.71 -4.65 3.96
C VAL A 278 15.88 -3.97 3.29
N ARG A 279 16.93 -4.74 2.98
CA ARG A 279 18.12 -4.18 2.31
C ARG A 279 17.82 -3.85 0.84
N ARG A 280 18.63 -2.96 0.28
CA ARG A 280 18.64 -2.67 -1.16
C ARG A 280 18.94 -3.94 -1.96
N GLU A 281 18.28 -4.11 -3.10
CA GLU A 281 18.64 -5.15 -4.06
C GLU A 281 19.97 -4.81 -4.75
N SER A 282 20.81 -5.82 -4.93
CA SER A 282 22.05 -5.74 -5.72
C SER A 282 21.84 -6.33 -7.11
N LEU A 283 22.80 -6.14 -8.01
CA LEU A 283 22.79 -6.81 -9.32
C LEU A 283 22.76 -8.34 -9.20
N ASP A 284 23.41 -8.90 -8.17
CA ASP A 284 23.38 -10.33 -7.88
C ASP A 284 21.95 -10.81 -7.56
N ASP A 285 21.16 -10.02 -6.81
CA ASP A 285 19.75 -10.36 -6.57
C ASP A 285 18.95 -10.45 -7.87
N MET A 286 19.28 -9.63 -8.87
CA MET A 286 18.58 -9.61 -10.17
C MET A 286 18.94 -10.81 -11.03
N SER A 287 20.20 -11.24 -11.04
CA SER A 287 20.69 -12.36 -11.86
C SER A 287 20.45 -13.74 -11.24
N ARG A 288 20.02 -13.84 -9.97
CA ARG A 288 19.87 -15.12 -9.26
C ARG A 288 18.90 -16.13 -9.87
N ARG A 289 17.99 -15.68 -10.74
CA ARG A 289 17.04 -16.56 -11.45
C ARG A 289 17.54 -16.99 -12.82
N ASP A 290 18.61 -16.39 -13.31
CA ASP A 290 19.15 -16.70 -14.62
C ASP A 290 19.96 -18.00 -14.50
N VAL A 291 19.57 -19.00 -15.28
CA VAL A 291 20.36 -20.21 -15.45
C VAL A 291 21.39 -19.91 -16.53
N GLY A 292 22.68 -19.95 -16.18
CA GLY A 292 23.77 -19.72 -17.13
C GLY A 292 23.76 -20.70 -18.31
N LEU A 293 24.52 -20.39 -19.35
CA LEU A 293 24.72 -21.24 -20.54
C LEU A 293 25.62 -22.45 -20.25
#